data_AF-A0A1V6EVE1-F1
#
_entry.id   AF-A0A1V6EVE1-F1
#
_cell.length_a   1.000
_cell.length_b   1.000
_cell.length_c   1.000
_cell.angle_alpha   90.00
_cell.angle_beta   90.00
_cell.angle_gamma   90.00
#
_symmetry.space_group_name_H-M   'P 1'
#
loop_
_entity.id
_entity.type
_entity.pdbx_description
1 polymer ?
#
loop_
_entity_poly.entity_id
_entity_poly.type
_entity_poly.pdbx_seq_one_letter_code
_entity_poly.pdbx_strand_id
1 'polypeptide(L)'
;MLQGVTPGSYWGGWSGDASGYESLAVVTMDQDRTVAANFSDSGYDLFIDRVGEGTTNLPPGTYALAEDATPVLTATPDMGWLFEEWQGDIGDGDPSSSTLNLLMDRDRSITAVFVESDIEGEGEGEPEGEGEIQPEGEGETPAEGETPIPHPADLNLDYRIVIAEAIAYLAGWQQGANPLAYAIRAAYLWQNGENYVYDAAQEPPLCWMLPESAEGEENSDRLGFKQQY
;
A
#
# COMPACT_ATOMS: atom_id res chain seq x y z
N MET A 1 -19.39 -28.07 6.37
CA MET A 1 -18.06 -28.69 6.19
C MET A 1 -17.84 -28.78 4.69
N LEU A 2 -16.99 -27.92 4.12
CA LEU A 2 -16.60 -28.02 2.72
C LEU A 2 -15.85 -29.35 2.56
N GLN A 3 -16.39 -30.26 1.75
CA GLN A 3 -15.72 -31.53 1.46
C GLN A 3 -14.65 -31.31 0.39
N GLY A 4 -13.45 -31.84 0.67
CA GLY A 4 -12.61 -32.48 -0.33
C GLY A 4 -11.82 -31.55 -1.24
N VAL A 5 -10.73 -30.98 -0.72
CA VAL A 5 -9.53 -30.80 -1.55
C VAL A 5 -8.75 -32.10 -1.41
N THR A 6 -8.69 -32.89 -2.47
CA THR A 6 -7.80 -34.06 -2.55
C THR A 6 -6.36 -33.52 -2.58
N PRO A 7 -5.44 -34.03 -1.75
CA PRO A 7 -4.03 -33.67 -1.88
C PRO A 7 -3.54 -34.02 -3.30
N GLY A 8 -3.03 -33.03 -4.02
CA GLY A 8 -2.56 -33.17 -5.41
C GLY A 8 -3.42 -32.51 -6.49
N SER A 9 -4.52 -31.81 -6.14
CA SER A 9 -5.31 -31.05 -7.11
C SER A 9 -4.78 -29.62 -7.31
N TYR A 10 -4.65 -29.19 -8.56
CA TYR A 10 -4.20 -27.86 -8.98
C TYR A 10 -5.36 -26.85 -9.00
N TRP A 11 -5.08 -25.61 -8.61
CA TRP A 11 -6.08 -24.55 -8.49
C TRP A 11 -6.48 -23.98 -9.86
N GLY A 12 -7.75 -24.10 -10.23
CA GLY A 12 -8.32 -23.60 -11.49
C GLY A 12 -9.04 -22.26 -11.38
N GLY A 13 -8.98 -21.60 -10.22
CA GLY A 13 -9.63 -20.30 -9.99
C GLY A 13 -11.10 -20.38 -9.55
N TRP A 14 -11.67 -19.21 -9.28
CA TRP A 14 -13.08 -19.04 -8.96
C TRP A 14 -13.94 -18.95 -10.23
N SER A 15 -15.19 -19.41 -10.15
CA SER A 15 -16.18 -19.24 -11.22
C SER A 15 -17.59 -18.97 -10.66
N GLY A 16 -18.51 -18.57 -11.56
CA GLY A 16 -19.86 -18.15 -11.22
C GLY A 16 -19.93 -16.64 -10.97
N ASP A 17 -20.33 -16.24 -9.77
CA ASP A 17 -20.38 -14.84 -9.30
C ASP A 17 -19.04 -14.35 -8.70
N ALA A 18 -17.99 -15.16 -8.81
CA ALA A 18 -16.61 -14.78 -8.51
C ALA A 18 -15.69 -15.23 -9.66
N SER A 19 -14.49 -14.66 -9.70
CA SER A 19 -13.46 -14.92 -10.70
C SER A 19 -12.08 -14.70 -10.09
N GLY A 20 -11.04 -15.07 -10.83
CA GLY A 20 -9.66 -14.84 -10.43
C GLY A 20 -9.04 -16.06 -9.75
N TYR A 21 -7.79 -15.90 -9.33
CA TYR A 21 -6.94 -16.97 -8.80
C TYR A 21 -6.45 -16.67 -7.38
N GLU A 22 -6.84 -15.51 -6.83
CA GLU A 22 -6.54 -15.09 -5.48
C GLU A 22 -7.18 -16.02 -4.45
N SER A 23 -6.50 -16.19 -3.30
CA SER A 23 -7.01 -17.00 -2.19
C SER A 23 -8.29 -16.44 -1.56
N LEU A 24 -8.52 -15.13 -1.73
CA LEU A 24 -9.70 -14.43 -1.24
C LEU A 24 -10.49 -13.86 -2.42
N ALA A 25 -11.74 -14.32 -2.58
CA ALA A 25 -12.72 -13.69 -3.46
C ALA A 25 -13.78 -12.97 -2.62
N VAL A 26 -14.05 -11.70 -2.94
CA VAL A 26 -15.08 -10.90 -2.28
C VAL A 26 -16.32 -10.86 -3.18
N VAL A 27 -17.45 -11.25 -2.62
CA VAL A 27 -18.75 -11.22 -3.32
C VAL A 27 -19.74 -10.43 -2.48
N THR A 28 -20.34 -9.40 -3.07
CA THR A 28 -21.41 -8.62 -2.43
C THR A 28 -22.74 -9.36 -2.54
N MET A 29 -23.42 -9.53 -1.40
CA MET A 29 -24.72 -10.22 -1.31
C MET A 29 -25.88 -9.23 -1.42
N ASP A 30 -26.29 -8.94 -2.65
CA ASP A 30 -27.44 -8.12 -3.02
C ASP A 30 -28.58 -8.92 -3.69
N GLN A 31 -28.29 -10.17 -4.05
CA GLN A 31 -29.21 -11.16 -4.62
C GLN A 31 -28.64 -12.57 -4.40
N ASP A 32 -29.31 -13.60 -4.92
CA ASP A 32 -28.78 -14.97 -4.91
C ASP A 32 -27.48 -15.05 -5.73
N ARG A 33 -26.44 -15.66 -5.15
CA ARG A 33 -25.10 -15.81 -5.75
C ARG A 33 -24.67 -17.28 -5.74
N THR A 34 -23.98 -17.69 -6.80
CA THR A 34 -23.34 -19.00 -6.94
C THR A 34 -21.85 -18.81 -7.16
N VAL A 35 -21.03 -19.30 -6.24
CA VAL A 35 -19.57 -19.27 -6.35
C VAL A 35 -19.04 -20.70 -6.32
N ALA A 36 -18.16 -21.04 -7.27
CA ALA A 36 -17.53 -22.34 -7.36
C ALA A 36 -16.00 -22.21 -7.35
N ALA A 37 -15.36 -23.11 -6.60
CA ALA A 37 -13.91 -23.31 -6.56
C ALA A 37 -13.56 -24.41 -7.56
N ASN A 38 -12.71 -24.14 -8.54
CA ASN A 38 -12.37 -25.09 -9.59
C ASN A 38 -11.00 -25.73 -9.31
N PHE A 39 -10.90 -27.04 -9.54
CA PHE A 39 -9.67 -27.81 -9.34
C PHE A 39 -9.45 -28.77 -10.51
N SER A 40 -8.18 -29.04 -10.83
CA SER A 40 -7.76 -29.99 -11.88
C SER A 40 -6.79 -31.04 -11.31
N ASP A 41 -6.73 -32.21 -11.93
CA ASP A 41 -5.74 -33.25 -11.63
C ASP A 41 -4.40 -33.00 -12.34
N SER A 42 -4.37 -32.11 -13.34
CA SER A 42 -3.16 -31.65 -14.05
C SER A 42 -2.94 -30.15 -13.89
N GLY A 43 -1.68 -29.75 -13.87
CA GLY A 43 -1.27 -28.37 -13.75
C GLY A 43 0.23 -28.20 -13.55
N TYR A 44 0.61 -26.98 -13.20
CA TYR A 44 1.99 -26.51 -13.15
C TYR A 44 2.19 -25.55 -11.98
N ASP A 45 3.44 -25.43 -11.51
CA ASP A 45 3.80 -24.52 -10.44
C ASP A 45 4.17 -23.14 -11.00
N LEU A 46 3.54 -22.10 -10.45
CA LEU A 46 3.91 -20.69 -10.64
C LEU A 46 4.65 -20.20 -9.39
N PHE A 47 5.91 -19.85 -9.55
CA PHE A 47 6.69 -19.12 -8.54
C PHE A 47 6.71 -17.63 -8.87
N ILE A 48 6.35 -16.81 -7.89
CA ILE A 48 6.35 -15.35 -7.98
C ILE A 48 7.34 -14.82 -6.94
N ASP A 49 8.21 -13.91 -7.36
CA ASP A 49 9.11 -13.15 -6.49
C ASP A 49 8.97 -11.65 -6.73
N ARG A 50 9.62 -10.84 -5.90
CA ARG A 50 9.64 -9.38 -6.00
C ARG A 50 11.02 -8.80 -5.70
N VAL A 51 11.42 -7.81 -6.50
CA VAL A 51 12.55 -6.91 -6.21
C VAL A 51 12.03 -5.47 -6.09
N GLY A 52 12.52 -4.73 -5.10
CA GLY A 52 12.03 -3.38 -4.78
C GLY A 52 10.73 -3.39 -3.97
N GLU A 53 10.14 -2.20 -3.80
CA GLU A 53 8.91 -2.01 -3.03
C GLU A 53 7.68 -1.85 -3.93
N GLY A 54 6.65 -2.61 -3.58
CA GLY A 54 5.45 -2.83 -4.37
C GLY A 54 4.79 -4.15 -4.03
N THR A 55 3.66 -4.43 -4.65
CA THR A 55 2.87 -5.64 -4.41
C THR A 55 2.37 -6.24 -5.71
N THR A 56 1.98 -7.52 -5.63
CA THR A 56 1.30 -8.23 -6.69
C THR A 56 0.00 -8.81 -6.15
N ASN A 57 -1.06 -8.89 -6.97
CA ASN A 57 -2.36 -9.44 -6.53
C ASN A 57 -2.25 -10.92 -6.10
N LEU A 58 -1.31 -11.67 -6.68
CA LEU A 58 -0.78 -12.90 -6.09
C LEU A 58 0.58 -12.59 -5.45
N PRO A 59 0.69 -12.51 -4.11
CA PRO A 59 1.93 -12.19 -3.43
C PRO A 59 3.10 -13.14 -3.75
N PRO A 60 4.35 -12.78 -3.43
CA PRO A 60 5.48 -13.68 -3.57
C PRO A 60 5.22 -15.05 -2.91
N GLY A 61 5.51 -16.13 -3.64
CA GLY A 61 5.17 -17.49 -3.22
C GLY A 61 5.06 -18.48 -4.39
N THR A 62 4.69 -19.72 -4.06
CA THR A 62 4.48 -20.80 -5.03
C THR A 62 3.00 -21.18 -5.10
N TYR A 63 2.46 -21.26 -6.30
CA TYR A 63 1.06 -21.56 -6.59
C TYR A 63 0.96 -22.73 -7.55
N ALA A 64 0.30 -23.82 -7.13
CA ALA A 64 -0.03 -24.94 -8.00
C ALA A 64 -1.31 -24.60 -8.79
N LEU A 65 -1.17 -24.21 -10.05
CA LEU A 65 -2.27 -23.76 -10.91
C LEU A 65 -2.63 -24.82 -11.94
N ALA A 66 -3.93 -24.93 -12.26
CA ALA A 66 -4.41 -25.90 -13.23
C ALA A 66 -3.79 -25.67 -14.61
N GLU A 67 -3.66 -26.75 -15.38
CA GLU A 67 -3.29 -26.67 -16.79
C GLU A 67 -4.25 -25.76 -17.54
N ASP A 68 -3.73 -24.96 -18.46
CA ASP A 68 -4.45 -23.93 -19.22
C ASP A 68 -5.04 -22.78 -18.37
N ALA A 69 -4.73 -22.71 -17.06
CA ALA A 69 -5.08 -21.55 -16.25
C ALA A 69 -4.43 -20.29 -16.81
N THR A 70 -5.16 -19.18 -16.74
CA THR A 70 -4.70 -17.87 -17.22
C THR A 70 -4.83 -16.80 -16.14
N PRO A 71 -4.05 -16.85 -15.04
CA PRO A 71 -4.04 -15.77 -14.05
C PRO A 71 -3.69 -14.43 -14.70
N VAL A 72 -4.40 -13.39 -14.26
CA VAL A 72 -4.08 -11.99 -14.55
C VAL A 72 -3.35 -11.46 -13.33
N LEU A 73 -2.06 -11.20 -13.50
CA LEU A 73 -1.21 -10.64 -12.45
C LEU A 73 -1.16 -9.13 -12.61
N THR A 74 -1.26 -8.41 -11.50
CA THR A 74 -1.12 -6.95 -11.47
C THR A 74 -0.03 -6.59 -10.50
N ALA A 75 0.97 -5.82 -10.95
CA ALA A 75 2.00 -5.21 -10.15
C ALA A 75 1.57 -3.79 -9.77
N THR A 76 1.56 -3.52 -8.47
CA THR A 76 1.19 -2.23 -7.88
C THR A 76 2.39 -1.69 -7.14
N PRO A 77 3.11 -0.68 -7.69
CA PRO A 77 4.24 -0.06 -7.00
C PRO A 77 3.81 0.56 -5.68
N ASP A 78 4.71 0.53 -4.70
CA ASP A 78 4.55 1.35 -3.51
C ASP A 78 4.90 2.82 -3.84
N MET A 79 4.50 3.75 -2.99
CA MET A 79 4.83 5.16 -3.22
C MET A 79 6.33 5.42 -3.22
N GLY A 80 6.77 6.28 -4.12
CA GLY A 80 8.20 6.51 -4.37
C GLY A 80 8.86 5.42 -5.22
N TRP A 81 8.09 4.45 -5.72
CA TRP A 81 8.56 3.40 -6.62
C TRP A 81 7.74 3.37 -7.91
N LEU A 82 8.35 2.87 -8.97
CA LEU A 82 7.74 2.60 -10.26
C LEU A 82 7.88 1.11 -10.57
N PHE A 83 6.87 0.54 -11.21
CA PHE A 83 7.00 -0.78 -11.79
C PHE A 83 7.91 -0.65 -13.01
N GLU A 84 9.05 -1.35 -12.99
CA GLU A 84 10.01 -1.34 -14.09
C GLU A 84 9.64 -2.43 -15.10
N GLU A 85 9.61 -3.68 -14.67
CA GLU A 85 9.28 -4.81 -15.54
C GLU A 85 8.96 -6.11 -14.78
N TRP A 86 8.33 -7.05 -15.49
CA TRP A 86 8.28 -8.46 -15.13
C TRP A 86 9.49 -9.18 -15.73
N GLN A 87 10.23 -9.91 -14.91
CA GLN A 87 11.32 -10.78 -15.34
C GLN A 87 10.95 -12.26 -15.24
N GLY A 88 11.74 -13.11 -15.89
CA GLY A 88 11.57 -14.57 -15.86
C GLY A 88 10.73 -15.13 -17.00
N ASP A 89 10.01 -16.23 -16.76
CA ASP A 89 9.20 -16.90 -17.78
C ASP A 89 7.76 -16.35 -17.82
N ILE A 90 7.62 -15.17 -18.45
CA ILE A 90 6.34 -14.46 -18.63
C ILE A 90 5.54 -14.90 -19.87
N GLY A 91 6.02 -15.91 -20.60
CA GLY A 91 5.39 -16.39 -21.84
C GLY A 91 5.41 -15.32 -22.93
N ASP A 92 4.25 -15.06 -23.54
CA ASP A 92 4.06 -14.03 -24.56
C ASP A 92 3.67 -12.66 -23.95
N GLY A 93 3.78 -12.50 -22.63
CA GLY A 93 3.45 -11.27 -21.92
C GLY A 93 4.39 -10.11 -22.26
N ASP A 94 3.86 -8.89 -22.13
CA ASP A 94 4.69 -7.67 -22.20
C ASP A 94 5.36 -7.44 -20.83
N PRO A 95 6.70 -7.50 -20.74
CA PRO A 95 7.40 -7.31 -19.48
C PRO A 95 7.17 -5.90 -18.89
N SER A 96 6.93 -4.89 -19.72
CA SER A 96 6.76 -3.49 -19.29
C SER A 96 5.33 -3.14 -18.86
N SER A 97 4.37 -4.04 -19.10
CA SER A 97 2.99 -3.84 -18.67
C SER A 97 2.86 -4.21 -17.19
N SER A 98 2.30 -3.29 -16.38
CA SER A 98 1.98 -3.57 -14.97
C SER A 98 0.91 -4.66 -14.79
N THR A 99 0.24 -5.07 -15.88
CA THR A 99 -0.66 -6.22 -15.92
C THR A 99 -0.12 -7.31 -16.84
N LEU A 100 -0.11 -8.55 -16.37
CA LEU A 100 0.44 -9.71 -17.07
C LEU A 100 -0.61 -10.83 -17.12
N ASN A 101 -1.03 -11.21 -18.33
CA ASN A 101 -1.85 -12.40 -18.54
C ASN A 101 -0.91 -13.59 -18.78
N LEU A 102 -0.92 -14.58 -17.90
CA LEU A 102 0.05 -15.66 -17.93
C LEU A 102 -0.63 -17.01 -18.18
N LEU A 103 -0.30 -17.69 -19.28
CA LEU A 103 -0.82 -19.03 -19.56
C LEU A 103 0.01 -20.11 -18.83
N MET A 104 -0.64 -20.94 -18.01
CA MET A 104 -0.02 -22.07 -17.33
C MET A 104 0.00 -23.31 -18.22
N ASP A 105 1.00 -23.38 -19.11
CA ASP A 105 1.30 -24.53 -19.98
C ASP A 105 2.60 -25.27 -19.58
N ARG A 106 3.29 -24.78 -18.54
CA ARG A 106 4.53 -25.29 -17.94
C ARG A 106 4.75 -24.64 -16.57
N ASP A 107 5.72 -25.14 -15.81
CA ASP A 107 6.18 -24.48 -14.58
C ASP A 107 6.82 -23.14 -14.92
N ARG A 108 6.47 -22.09 -14.17
CA ARG A 108 6.92 -20.71 -14.43
C ARG A 108 7.52 -20.09 -13.19
N SER A 109 8.55 -19.29 -13.38
CA SER A 109 9.19 -18.48 -12.35
C SER A 109 9.28 -17.06 -12.86
N ILE A 110 8.67 -16.11 -12.14
CA ILE A 110 8.61 -14.71 -12.52
C ILE A 110 8.98 -13.79 -11.35
N THR A 111 9.43 -12.59 -11.65
CA THR A 111 9.77 -11.58 -10.65
C THR A 111 9.18 -10.23 -11.07
N ALA A 112 8.41 -9.59 -10.20
CA ALA A 112 8.04 -8.18 -10.37
C ALA A 112 9.19 -7.30 -9.91
N VAL A 113 9.68 -6.41 -10.78
CA VAL A 113 10.75 -5.47 -10.45
C VAL A 113 10.18 -4.07 -10.31
N PHE A 114 10.45 -3.48 -9.17
CA PHE A 114 10.15 -2.08 -8.87
C PHE A 114 11.47 -1.33 -8.67
N VAL A 115 11.51 -0.07 -9.12
CA VAL A 115 12.64 0.85 -8.94
C VAL A 115 12.18 2.13 -8.26
N GLU A 116 13.06 2.79 -7.52
CA GLU A 116 12.76 4.09 -6.94
C GLU A 116 12.41 5.09 -8.06
N SER A 117 11.37 5.88 -7.82
CA SER A 117 10.97 6.98 -8.69
C SER A 117 11.89 8.16 -8.40
N ASP A 118 12.76 8.51 -9.33
CA ASP A 118 13.48 9.78 -9.29
C ASP A 118 12.49 10.93 -9.49
N ILE A 119 11.78 11.35 -8.43
CA ILE A 119 11.08 12.63 -8.42
C ILE A 119 12.17 13.68 -8.18
N GLU A 120 12.90 14.03 -9.24
CA GLU A 120 13.60 15.32 -9.24
C GLU A 120 12.52 16.40 -9.06
N GLY A 121 12.59 17.14 -7.95
CA GLY A 121 11.68 18.22 -7.66
C GLY A 121 11.72 19.27 -8.77
N GLU A 122 10.80 19.16 -9.73
CA GLU A 122 10.58 20.21 -10.70
C GLU A 122 9.87 21.38 -10.02
N GLY A 123 10.68 22.33 -9.57
CA GLY A 123 10.49 23.73 -9.91
C GLY A 123 9.28 24.42 -9.29
N GLU A 124 9.53 25.00 -8.12
CA GLU A 124 8.78 26.14 -7.62
C GLU A 124 8.58 27.21 -8.71
N GLY A 125 7.33 27.48 -9.06
CA GLY A 125 6.96 28.77 -9.61
C GLY A 125 6.64 29.70 -8.45
N GLU A 126 7.62 30.49 -8.01
CA GLU A 126 7.42 31.62 -7.09
C GLU A 126 6.31 32.55 -7.63
N PRO A 127 5.32 32.93 -6.81
CA PRO A 127 4.71 34.25 -6.92
C PRO A 127 5.61 35.25 -6.16
N GLU A 128 6.39 36.06 -6.89
CA GLU A 128 7.00 37.26 -6.32
C GLU A 128 5.90 38.20 -5.80
N GLY A 129 6.02 38.68 -4.55
CA GLY A 129 5.15 39.75 -4.05
C GLY A 129 5.13 40.01 -2.55
N GLU A 130 6.28 40.39 -1.99
CA GLU A 130 6.51 41.40 -0.92
C GLU A 130 5.60 41.48 0.33
N GLY A 131 6.22 41.37 1.53
CA GLY A 131 5.59 41.83 2.78
C GLY A 131 6.32 41.55 4.11
N GLU A 132 7.48 42.18 4.33
CA GLU A 132 8.06 42.65 5.61
C GLU A 132 8.38 41.68 6.80
N ILE A 133 9.33 42.11 7.64
CA ILE A 133 10.30 41.34 8.44
C ILE A 133 10.08 41.35 9.98
N GLN A 134 10.29 40.17 10.62
CA GLN A 134 11.04 39.84 11.88
C GLN A 134 10.51 40.24 13.30
N PRO A 135 11.01 39.65 14.45
CA PRO A 135 12.08 38.63 14.63
C PRO A 135 11.85 37.48 15.67
N GLU A 136 12.68 36.44 15.52
CA GLU A 136 13.43 35.55 16.47
C GLU A 136 12.77 34.84 17.68
N GLY A 137 13.03 33.52 17.74
CA GLY A 137 12.95 32.65 18.92
C GLY A 137 13.53 31.26 18.61
N GLU A 138 14.75 31.01 19.08
CA GLU A 138 15.60 29.84 18.82
C GLU A 138 15.04 28.52 19.41
N GLY A 139 15.32 27.40 18.73
CA GLY A 139 15.05 26.05 19.22
C GLY A 139 15.67 25.00 18.30
N GLU A 140 16.96 24.75 18.54
CA GLU A 140 17.76 23.54 18.26
C GLU A 140 17.57 22.78 16.93
N THR A 141 18.65 22.76 16.16
CA THR A 141 18.81 22.07 14.88
C THR A 141 18.44 20.58 14.95
N PRO A 142 17.50 20.08 14.13
CA PRO A 142 17.32 18.65 13.95
C PRO A 142 18.52 18.07 13.20
N ALA A 143 18.93 16.88 13.64
CA ALA A 143 19.91 16.07 12.97
C ALA A 143 19.55 15.87 11.49
N GLU A 144 20.59 15.72 10.70
CA GLU A 144 20.64 15.77 9.24
C GLU A 144 19.54 14.97 8.54
N GLY A 145 18.78 15.65 7.67
CA GLY A 145 18.96 15.41 6.24
C GLY A 145 17.88 14.64 5.47
N GLU A 146 16.78 14.20 6.08
CA GLU A 146 15.70 13.56 5.33
C GLU A 146 14.45 14.45 5.34
N THR A 147 14.03 14.87 4.15
CA THR A 147 12.81 15.67 3.97
C THR A 147 11.60 14.85 4.43
N PRO A 148 10.70 15.40 5.26
CA PRO A 148 9.50 14.68 5.70
C PRO A 148 8.69 14.17 4.50
N ILE A 149 8.36 12.88 4.49
CA ILE A 149 7.57 12.28 3.41
C ILE A 149 6.09 12.33 3.81
N PRO A 150 5.21 12.99 3.03
CA PRO A 150 3.78 13.01 3.32
C PRO A 150 3.14 11.63 3.12
N HIS A 151 2.06 11.37 3.84
CA HIS A 151 1.31 10.13 3.72
C HIS A 151 0.67 10.06 2.32
N PRO A 152 0.70 8.91 1.62
CA PRO A 152 0.18 8.75 0.25
C PRO A 152 -1.28 9.13 -0.02
N ALA A 153 -2.10 9.09 1.02
CA ALA A 153 -3.49 9.55 0.97
C ALA A 153 -3.63 11.08 1.03
N ASP A 154 -2.62 11.79 1.52
CA ASP A 154 -2.58 13.26 1.62
C ASP A 154 -2.35 13.84 0.23
N LEU A 155 -3.42 14.27 -0.43
CA LEU A 155 -3.35 14.72 -1.83
C LEU A 155 -2.99 16.20 -1.94
N ASN A 156 -3.23 16.96 -0.89
CA ASN A 156 -2.96 18.40 -0.84
C ASN A 156 -1.67 18.75 -0.07
N LEU A 157 -0.99 17.75 0.48
CA LEU A 157 0.31 17.83 1.15
C LEU A 157 0.29 18.75 2.38
N ASP A 158 -0.84 18.79 3.09
CA ASP A 158 -1.03 19.64 4.27
C ASP A 158 -0.73 18.93 5.60
N TYR A 159 -0.19 17.71 5.54
CA TYR A 159 0.13 16.84 6.68
C TYR A 159 -1.10 16.46 7.50
N ARG A 160 -2.26 16.43 6.86
CA ARG A 160 -3.53 16.08 7.47
C ARG A 160 -4.34 15.16 6.57
N ILE A 161 -4.61 13.94 7.04
CA ILE A 161 -5.51 13.02 6.32
C ILE A 161 -6.96 13.33 6.66
N VAL A 162 -7.68 13.92 5.70
CA VAL A 162 -9.13 14.12 5.83
C VAL A 162 -9.91 12.87 5.40
N ILE A 163 -11.19 12.82 5.76
CA ILE A 163 -12.04 11.65 5.43
C ILE A 163 -12.10 11.36 3.93
N ALA A 164 -12.09 12.39 3.07
CA ALA A 164 -12.17 12.24 1.63
C ALA A 164 -10.93 11.53 1.07
N GLU A 165 -9.76 11.86 1.60
CA GLU A 165 -8.46 11.28 1.26
C GLU A 165 -8.33 9.83 1.75
N ALA A 166 -8.69 9.58 3.01
CA ALA A 166 -8.73 8.21 3.54
C ALA A 166 -9.68 7.32 2.73
N ILE A 167 -10.87 7.82 2.37
CA ILE A 167 -11.84 7.09 1.54
C ILE A 167 -11.29 6.88 0.12
N ALA A 168 -10.71 7.90 -0.50
CA ALA A 168 -10.13 7.77 -1.84
C ALA A 168 -9.03 6.71 -1.86
N TYR A 169 -8.18 6.68 -0.83
CA TYR A 169 -7.11 5.71 -0.72
C TYR A 169 -7.64 4.28 -0.48
N LEU A 170 -8.64 4.14 0.39
CA LEU A 170 -9.36 2.86 0.59
C LEU A 170 -10.06 2.38 -0.68
N ALA A 171 -10.66 3.29 -1.46
CA ALA A 171 -11.31 2.95 -2.72
C ALA A 171 -10.30 2.51 -3.79
N GLY A 172 -9.11 3.12 -3.82
CA GLY A 172 -8.00 2.65 -4.66
C GLY A 172 -7.50 1.27 -4.24
N TRP A 173 -7.46 0.98 -2.94
CA TRP A 173 -7.14 -0.37 -2.45
C TRP A 173 -8.19 -1.40 -2.92
N GLN A 174 -9.48 -1.08 -2.84
CA GLN A 174 -10.54 -1.99 -3.32
C GLN A 174 -10.43 -2.31 -4.82
N GLN A 175 -9.75 -1.46 -5.59
CA GLN A 175 -9.50 -1.64 -7.02
C GLN A 175 -8.11 -2.27 -7.29
N GLY A 176 -7.35 -2.64 -6.25
CA GLY A 176 -6.01 -3.21 -6.35
C GLY A 176 -4.89 -2.19 -6.61
N ALA A 177 -5.21 -0.89 -6.63
CA ALA A 177 -4.27 0.17 -6.97
C ALA A 177 -3.46 0.69 -5.77
N ASN A 178 -3.92 0.47 -4.53
CA ASN A 178 -3.24 0.94 -3.31
C ASN A 178 -3.02 -0.20 -2.30
N PRO A 179 -1.91 -0.20 -1.55
CA PRO A 179 -1.70 -1.18 -0.48
C PRO A 179 -2.70 -1.03 0.68
N LEU A 180 -3.24 -2.14 1.18
CA LEU A 180 -4.19 -2.14 2.31
C LEU A 180 -3.60 -1.51 3.58
N ALA A 181 -2.33 -1.79 3.88
CA ALA A 181 -1.68 -1.32 5.11
C ALA A 181 -1.65 0.22 5.19
N TYR A 182 -1.43 0.88 4.05
CA TYR A 182 -1.42 2.32 3.91
C TYR A 182 -2.84 2.89 4.01
N ALA A 183 -3.83 2.19 3.45
CA ALA A 183 -5.23 2.58 3.60
C ALA A 183 -5.70 2.49 5.07
N ILE A 184 -5.25 1.46 5.81
CA ILE A 184 -5.49 1.33 7.25
C ILE A 184 -4.80 2.46 8.01
N ARG A 185 -3.57 2.84 7.62
CA ARG A 185 -2.86 3.95 8.27
C ARG A 185 -3.55 5.29 8.04
N ALA A 186 -3.95 5.59 6.80
CA ALA A 186 -4.73 6.78 6.47
C ALA A 186 -6.00 6.87 7.34
N ALA A 187 -6.74 5.76 7.43
CA ALA A 187 -7.95 5.69 8.25
C ALA A 187 -7.64 5.89 9.75
N TYR A 188 -6.54 5.34 10.25
CA TYR A 188 -6.09 5.52 11.63
C TYR A 188 -5.75 6.99 11.94
N LEU A 189 -4.98 7.65 11.07
CA LEU A 189 -4.61 9.07 11.22
C LEU A 189 -5.84 9.96 11.21
N TRP A 190 -6.74 9.75 10.24
CA TRP A 190 -8.02 10.46 10.17
C TRP A 190 -8.85 10.29 11.45
N GLN A 191 -9.00 9.07 11.97
CA GLN A 191 -9.78 8.80 13.18
C GLN A 191 -9.21 9.44 14.45
N ASN A 192 -7.91 9.74 14.47
CA ASN A 192 -7.19 10.17 15.69
C ASN A 192 -6.67 11.62 15.61
N GLY A 193 -7.34 12.48 14.83
CA GLY A 193 -7.06 13.92 14.83
C GLY A 193 -6.54 14.48 13.51
N GLU A 194 -6.50 13.65 12.47
CA GLU A 194 -6.20 13.96 11.06
C GLU A 194 -4.76 14.39 10.79
N ASN A 195 -4.14 15.18 11.68
CA ASN A 195 -2.74 15.59 11.61
C ASN A 195 -1.80 14.41 11.86
N TYR A 196 -0.69 14.40 11.15
CA TYR A 196 0.37 13.43 11.35
C TYR A 196 1.75 14.08 11.20
N VAL A 197 2.78 13.38 11.68
CA VAL A 197 4.19 13.71 11.50
C VAL A 197 4.90 12.52 10.84
N TYR A 198 5.99 12.79 10.15
CA TYR A 198 6.83 11.75 9.56
C TYR A 198 8.02 11.43 10.47
N ASP A 199 8.24 10.15 10.74
CA ASP A 199 9.41 9.62 11.45
C ASP A 199 10.18 8.66 10.54
N ALA A 200 11.36 9.11 10.11
CA ALA A 200 12.29 8.37 9.27
C ALA A 200 12.84 7.09 9.93
N ALA A 201 12.78 6.97 11.26
CA ALA A 201 13.27 5.78 11.97
C ALA A 201 12.32 4.58 11.89
N GLN A 202 11.11 4.76 11.33
CA GLN A 202 10.10 3.71 11.19
C GLN A 202 9.90 3.35 9.71
N GLU A 203 9.61 2.09 9.43
CA GLU A 203 9.23 1.66 8.09
C GLU A 203 7.78 2.04 7.78
N PRO A 204 7.43 2.38 6.53
CA PRO A 204 6.05 2.53 6.11
C PRO A 204 5.20 1.28 6.39
N PRO A 205 3.91 1.46 6.77
CA PRO A 205 3.23 2.73 6.95
C PRO A 205 3.34 3.30 8.38
N LEU A 206 4.23 2.78 9.24
CA LEU A 206 4.32 3.23 10.64
C LEU A 206 5.02 4.58 10.80
N CYS A 207 5.81 5.00 9.81
CA CYS A 207 6.48 6.31 9.77
C CYS A 207 5.55 7.52 9.88
N TRP A 208 4.28 7.42 9.46
CA TRP A 208 3.32 8.52 9.60
C TRP A 208 2.64 8.47 10.96
N MET A 209 3.18 9.12 11.97
CA MET A 209 2.72 9.04 13.36
C MET A 209 1.75 10.17 13.72
N LEU A 210 0.95 9.96 14.77
CA LEU A 210 0.19 11.05 15.36
C LEU A 210 1.17 12.03 16.03
N PRO A 211 0.95 13.35 15.94
CA PRO A 211 1.72 14.31 16.70
C PRO A 211 1.52 14.05 18.20
N GLU A 212 2.57 14.24 19.00
CA GLU A 212 2.45 14.17 20.45
C GLU A 212 1.38 15.16 20.93
N SER A 213 0.44 14.68 21.74
CA SER A 213 -0.58 15.55 22.33
C SER A 213 0.09 16.63 23.17
N ALA A 214 -0.24 17.90 22.95
CA ALA A 214 0.15 19.04 23.79
C ALA A 214 -0.55 19.02 25.17
N GLU A 215 -0.70 17.86 25.81
CA GLU A 215 -1.22 17.69 27.16
C GLU A 215 -0.09 17.25 28.09
N GLY A 216 0.78 18.19 28.43
CA GLY A 216 1.93 17.94 29.30
C GLY A 216 2.49 19.14 30.07
N GLU A 217 1.99 20.36 29.85
CA GLU A 217 2.49 21.56 30.54
C GLU A 217 1.36 22.34 31.24
N GLU A 218 0.64 21.71 32.16
CA GLU A 218 -0.10 22.50 33.16
C GLU A 218 -0.28 21.72 34.47
N ASN A 219 0.82 21.36 35.14
CA ASN A 219 0.75 21.04 36.56
C ASN A 219 2.04 21.31 37.35
N SER A 220 2.68 22.46 37.13
CA SER A 220 3.75 22.96 38.01
C SER A 220 3.46 24.29 38.70
N ASP A 221 2.28 24.90 38.49
CA ASP A 221 1.94 26.21 39.10
C ASP A 221 1.05 26.12 40.35
N ARG A 222 1.06 24.98 41.05
CA ARG A 222 0.39 24.85 42.36
C ARG A 222 1.30 24.58 43.55
N LEU A 223 2.55 25.06 43.47
CA LEU A 223 3.47 25.13 44.61
C LEU A 223 4.07 26.54 44.71
N GLY A 224 3.33 27.49 45.28
CA GLY A 224 3.89 28.79 45.63
C GLY A 224 2.90 29.74 46.30
N PHE A 225 3.06 29.89 47.63
CA PHE A 225 2.52 30.95 48.51
C PHE A 225 1.03 30.83 48.90
N LYS A 226 0.66 30.69 50.18
CA LYS A 226 1.16 31.45 51.35
C LYS A 226 1.18 30.62 52.63
N GLN A 227 2.30 30.65 53.33
CA GLN A 227 2.35 30.62 54.78
C GLN A 227 3.17 31.84 55.23
N GLN A 228 2.54 32.76 55.96
CA GLN A 228 3.23 33.72 56.82
C GLN A 228 2.26 34.14 57.93
N TYR A 229 2.68 33.75 59.15
CA TYR A 229 2.36 34.21 60.50
C TYR A 229 0.99 34.82 60.84
#